data_AF-A0A6I4STQ1-F1
#
_entry.id   AF-A0A6I4STQ1-F1
#
_cell.length_a   1.000
_cell.length_b   1.000
_cell.length_c   1.000
_cell.angle_alpha   90.00
_cell.angle_beta   90.00
_cell.angle_gamma   90.00
#
_symmetry.space_group_name_H-M   'P 1'
#
loop_
_entity.id
_entity.type
_entity.pdbx_description
1 polymer ?
#
loop_
_entity_poly.entity_id
_entity_poly.type
_entity_poly.pdbx_seq_one_letter_code
_entity_poly.pdbx_strand_id
1 'polypeptide(L)'
;MTEPAKERRIDRIDRKLGRAWSRLGGVVFVVLGLAMLAEAFGGEGLPDRWPLLLGAATMLVLARLCFRSRSPMSDLLTDGPTGRKAK
;
A
#
# COMPACT_ATOMS: atom_id res chain seq x y z
N MET A 1 -33.73 0.94 20.65
CA MET A 1 -33.46 1.04 19.20
C MET A 1 -32.39 2.11 18.94
N THR A 2 -31.11 1.79 19.13
CA THR A 2 -29.98 2.75 18.98
C THR A 2 -28.74 2.14 18.31
N GLU A 3 -28.83 0.91 17.78
CA GLU A 3 -27.68 0.17 17.25
C GLU A 3 -27.16 0.55 15.85
N PRO A 4 -27.94 1.05 14.87
CA PRO A 4 -27.42 1.21 13.49
C PRO A 4 -26.42 2.36 13.36
N ALA A 5 -26.36 3.27 14.33
CA ALA A 5 -25.43 4.40 14.33
C ALA A 5 -24.02 4.02 14.83
N LYS A 6 -23.92 3.00 15.69
CA LYS A 6 -22.65 2.54 16.27
C LYS A 6 -21.85 1.72 15.25
N GLU A 7 -22.52 0.83 14.54
CA GLU A 7 -21.96 -0.02 13.49
C GLU A 7 -21.33 0.81 12.36
N ARG A 8 -22.05 1.83 11.86
CA ARG A 8 -21.56 2.76 10.84
C ARG A 8 -20.39 3.64 11.28
N ARG A 9 -20.14 3.78 12.59
CA ARG A 9 -18.95 4.50 13.11
C ARG A 9 -17.74 3.58 13.13
N ILE A 10 -17.91 2.32 13.52
CA ILE A 10 -16.83 1.32 13.57
C ILE A 10 -16.29 1.07 12.15
N ASP A 11 -17.16 0.88 11.16
CA ASP A 11 -16.76 0.72 9.75
C ASP A 11 -15.95 1.91 9.23
N ARG A 12 -16.32 3.13 9.63
CA ARG A 12 -15.61 4.34 9.21
C ARG A 12 -14.22 4.44 9.83
N ILE A 13 -14.05 3.95 11.05
CA ILE A 13 -12.76 3.95 11.74
C ILE A 13 -11.85 2.88 11.13
N ASP A 14 -12.37 1.69 10.87
CA ASP A 14 -11.61 0.60 10.25
C ASP A 14 -11.11 0.99 8.84
N ARG A 15 -11.94 1.65 8.04
CA ARG A 15 -11.54 2.22 6.74
C ARG A 15 -10.46 3.30 6.83
N LYS A 16 -10.41 4.05 7.93
CA LYS A 16 -9.35 5.05 8.17
C LYS A 16 -8.06 4.36 8.62
N LEU A 17 -8.18 3.34 9.47
CA LEU A 17 -7.04 2.54 9.94
C LEU A 17 -6.37 1.83 8.77
N GLY A 18 -7.12 1.11 7.93
CA GLY A 18 -6.56 0.41 6.76
C GLY A 18 -5.84 1.35 5.78
N ARG A 19 -6.35 2.59 5.62
CA ARG A 19 -5.69 3.62 4.80
C ARG A 19 -4.41 4.14 5.44
N ALA A 20 -4.42 4.35 6.76
CA ALA A 20 -3.23 4.76 7.51
C ALA A 20 -2.15 3.65 7.47
N TRP A 21 -2.54 2.39 7.65
CA TRP A 21 -1.65 1.24 7.56
C TRP A 21 -1.05 1.04 6.16
N SER A 22 -1.84 1.17 5.09
CA SER A 22 -1.30 1.13 3.72
C SER A 22 -0.31 2.26 3.45
N ARG A 23 -0.56 3.47 3.98
CA ARG A 23 0.38 4.58 3.87
C ARG A 23 1.66 4.34 4.67
N LEU A 24 1.55 3.82 5.89
CA LEU A 24 2.70 3.44 6.71
C LEU A 24 3.55 2.38 6.01
N GLY A 25 2.92 1.33 5.48
CA GLY A 25 3.60 0.31 4.68
C GLY A 25 4.29 0.89 3.44
N GLY A 26 3.61 1.80 2.71
CA GLY A 26 4.21 2.52 1.59
C GLY A 26 5.44 3.34 2.00
N VAL A 27 5.39 4.06 3.13
CA VAL A 27 6.54 4.82 3.64
C VAL A 27 7.71 3.89 3.97
N VAL A 28 7.46 2.76 4.64
CA VAL A 28 8.49 1.76 4.95
C VAL A 28 9.18 1.27 3.68
N PHE A 29 8.40 0.94 2.63
CA PHE A 29 8.95 0.52 1.34
C PHE A 29 9.76 1.63 0.64
N VAL A 30 9.35 2.90 0.75
CA VAL A 30 10.15 4.03 0.23
C VAL A 30 11.49 4.12 0.95
N VAL A 31 11.49 4.06 2.28
CA VAL A 31 12.73 4.17 3.07
C VAL A 31 13.68 3.01 2.75
N LEU A 32 13.17 1.78 2.68
CA LEU A 32 13.95 0.61 2.28
C LEU A 32 14.51 0.74 0.86
N GLY A 33 13.67 1.16 -0.09
CA GLY A 33 14.10 1.38 -1.47
C GLY A 33 15.19 2.43 -1.61
N LEU A 34 15.07 3.56 -0.88
CA LEU A 34 16.09 4.62 -0.85
C LEU A 34 17.39 4.17 -0.18
N ALA A 35 17.31 3.41 0.92
CA ALA A 35 18.48 2.86 1.58
C ALA A 35 19.26 1.91 0.66
N MET A 36 18.56 1.01 -0.04
CA MET A 36 19.17 0.14 -1.06
C MET A 36 19.77 0.92 -2.22
N LEU A 37 19.14 2.02 -2.64
CA LEU A 37 19.66 2.89 -3.69
C LEU A 37 20.96 3.57 -3.23
N ALA A 38 20.98 4.10 -2.00
CA ALA A 38 22.16 4.75 -1.42
C ALA A 38 23.34 3.77 -1.32
N GLU A 39 23.10 2.53 -0.89
CA GLU A 39 24.10 1.46 -0.89
C GLU A 39 24.59 1.12 -2.29
N ALA A 40 23.68 1.04 -3.28
CA ALA A 40 24.05 0.76 -4.66
C ALA A 40 25.00 1.83 -5.24
N PHE A 41 24.75 3.11 -4.94
CA PHE A 41 25.59 4.23 -5.39
C PHE A 41 26.83 4.51 -4.52
N GLY A 42 26.86 4.00 -3.29
CA GLY A 42 27.91 4.29 -2.30
C GLY A 42 29.19 3.50 -2.45
N GLY A 43 29.36 2.67 -3.47
CA GLY A 43 30.60 1.93 -3.64
C GLY A 43 30.93 1.54 -5.07
N GLU A 44 32.18 1.14 -5.24
CA GLU A 44 32.79 0.93 -6.55
C GLU A 44 32.35 -0.42 -7.14
N GLY A 45 31.88 -0.41 -8.39
CA GLY A 45 31.46 -1.61 -9.12
C GLY A 45 29.94 -1.71 -9.38
N LEU A 46 29.48 -1.12 -10.48
CA LEU A 46 28.11 -1.26 -10.99
C LEU A 46 27.69 -2.70 -11.35
N PRO A 47 28.52 -3.56 -11.98
CA PRO A 47 28.06 -4.85 -12.49
C PRO A 47 27.71 -5.88 -11.40
N ASP A 48 28.23 -5.75 -10.17
CA ASP A 48 27.85 -6.66 -9.06
C ASP A 48 26.62 -6.18 -8.29
N ARG A 49 26.16 -4.94 -8.54
CA ARG A 49 25.11 -4.26 -7.76
C ARG A 49 23.79 -4.08 -8.49
N TRP A 50 23.69 -4.56 -9.74
CA TRP A 50 22.41 -4.59 -10.45
C TRP A 50 21.27 -5.27 -9.67
N PRO A 51 21.50 -6.32 -8.83
CA PRO A 51 20.41 -6.91 -8.04
C PRO A 51 19.93 -5.96 -6.95
N LEU A 52 20.80 -5.12 -6.38
CA LEU A 52 20.42 -4.09 -5.41
C LEU A 52 19.56 -3.01 -6.07
N LEU A 53 19.92 -2.56 -7.28
CA LEU A 53 19.11 -1.61 -8.03
C LEU A 53 17.72 -2.17 -8.37
N LEU A 54 17.66 -3.45 -8.73
CA LEU A 54 16.41 -4.14 -9.04
C LEU A 54 15.54 -4.32 -7.77
N GLY A 55 16.16 -4.62 -6.63
CA GLY A 55 15.52 -4.64 -5.32
C GLY A 55 14.95 -3.28 -4.93
N ALA A 56 15.75 -2.20 -5.06
CA ALA A 56 15.33 -0.83 -4.80
C ALA A 56 14.15 -0.41 -5.68
N ALA A 57 14.22 -0.71 -6.99
CA ALA A 57 13.13 -0.45 -7.93
C ALA A 57 11.84 -1.21 -7.53
N THR A 58 11.97 -2.48 -7.16
CA THR A 58 10.82 -3.30 -6.73
C THR A 58 10.16 -2.73 -5.47
N MET A 59 10.96 -2.31 -4.47
CA MET A 59 10.45 -1.67 -3.25
C MET A 59 9.72 -0.36 -3.54
N LEU A 60 10.25 0.47 -4.45
CA LEU A 60 9.59 1.71 -4.86
C LEU A 60 8.29 1.45 -5.63
N VAL A 61 8.22 0.39 -6.45
CA VAL A 61 6.99 -0.04 -7.12
C VAL A 61 5.95 -0.49 -6.11
N LEU A 62 6.34 -1.30 -5.11
CA LEU A 62 5.46 -1.71 -4.01
C LEU A 62 4.97 -0.52 -3.20
N ALA A 63 5.84 0.43 -2.88
CA ALA A 63 5.44 1.68 -2.23
C ALA A 63 4.40 2.43 -3.05
N ARG A 64 4.64 2.56 -4.36
CA ARG A 64 3.70 3.21 -5.28
C ARG A 64 2.36 2.47 -5.33
N LEU A 65 2.35 1.15 -5.31
CA LEU A 65 1.13 0.33 -5.23
C LEU A 65 0.40 0.57 -3.90
N CYS A 66 1.10 0.61 -2.78
CA CYS A 66 0.53 0.94 -1.47
C CYS A 66 -0.10 2.34 -1.43
N PHE A 67 0.52 3.35 -2.08
CA PHE A 67 -0.04 4.69 -2.17
C PHE A 67 -1.15 4.83 -3.23
N ARG A 68 -1.10 4.02 -4.29
CA ARG A 68 -2.09 3.99 -5.38
C ARG A 68 -3.31 3.15 -5.05
N SER A 69 -3.22 2.25 -4.07
CA SER A 69 -4.34 1.57 -3.41
C SER A 69 -5.28 2.60 -2.78
N ARG A 70 -6.09 3.23 -3.64
CA ARG A 70 -7.09 4.24 -3.31
C ARG A 70 -8.42 3.60 -2.90
N SER A 71 -8.62 2.33 -3.20
CA SER A 71 -9.80 1.59 -2.74
C SER A 71 -9.45 0.81 -1.47
N PRO A 72 -10.18 1.02 -0.37
CA PRO A 72 -10.03 0.18 0.80
C PRO A 72 -10.29 -1.28 0.38
N MET A 73 -9.47 -2.21 0.89
CA MET A 73 -9.64 -3.64 0.65
C MET A 73 -11.04 -4.15 1.04
N SER A 74 -11.74 -3.41 1.92
CA SER A 74 -13.14 -3.63 2.21
C SER A 74 -14.09 -3.33 1.05
N ASP A 75 -13.81 -2.36 0.16
CA ASP A 75 -14.63 -2.17 -1.06
C ASP A 75 -14.52 -3.41 -1.96
N LEU A 76 -13.32 -4.01 -2.07
CA LEU A 76 -13.10 -5.27 -2.81
C LEU A 76 -13.74 -6.50 -2.13
N LEU A 77 -13.90 -6.49 -0.80
CA LEU A 77 -14.55 -7.57 -0.04
C LEU A 77 -16.07 -7.40 0.04
N THR A 78 -16.59 -6.16 -0.02
CA THR A 78 -18.03 -5.89 -0.13
C THR A 78 -18.53 -5.97 -1.56
N ASP A 79 -17.67 -5.75 -2.56
CA ASP A 79 -17.92 -6.10 -3.96
C ASP A 79 -17.77 -7.62 -4.17
N GLY A 80 -18.51 -8.41 -3.38
CA GLY A 80 -18.94 -9.73 -3.86
C GLY A 80 -19.74 -9.55 -5.17
N PRO A 81 -19.83 -10.58 -6.03
CA PRO A 81 -20.46 -10.49 -7.36
C PRO A 81 -21.96 -10.15 -7.26
N THR A 82 -22.26 -8.88 -7.07
CA THR A 82 -23.59 -8.28 -7.13
C THR A 82 -23.51 -7.03 -8.00
N GLY A 83 -22.89 -7.19 -9.17
CA GLY A 83 -23.06 -6.31 -10.33
C GLY A 83 -24.46 -6.42 -10.95
N ARG A 84 -25.52 -6.41 -10.12
CA ARG A 84 -26.90 -6.18 -10.57
C ARG A 84 -27.34 -4.79 -10.11
N LYS A 85 -26.67 -3.77 -10.65
CA LYS A 85 -27.35 -2.49 -10.86
C LYS A 85 -27.91 -2.52 -12.27
N ALA A 86 -29.14 -3.00 -12.35
CA ALA A 86 -30.03 -2.66 -13.44
C ALA A 86 -30.11 -1.13 -13.51
N LYS A 87 -29.61 -0.58 -14.62
CA LYS A 87 -30.12 0.65 -15.19
C LYS A 87 -30.01 0.56 -16.69
#